data_AF-A0A1F9FN97-F1
#
_entry.id   AF-A0A1F9FN97-F1
#
_cell.length_a   1.000
_cell.length_b   1.000
_cell.length_c   1.000
_cell.angle_alpha   90.00
_cell.angle_beta   90.00
_cell.angle_gamma   90.00
#
_symmetry.space_group_name_H-M   'P 1'
#
loop_
_entity.id
_entity.type
_entity.pdbx_description
1 polymer ?
#
loop_
_entity_poly.entity_id
_entity_poly.type
_entity_poly.pdbx_seq_one_letter_code
_entity_poly.pdbx_strand_id
1 'polypeptide(L)'
;MERTPSLPVAPLSSSSVTALRVVKELEAHEVDPAVVAGLVRARLALERARGWVSFLGIITTVAGVVGLALTVDSKGLLAVLAPLVASVPFGAVLFAERLAWFSFSRSARAVGLSPRACRRIFEGAAGADHWMDVLSSCGRPPTDVEIARFVIDRDEALVAL
;
A
#
# COMPACT_ATOMS: atom_id res chain seq x y z
N MET A 1 -46.03 -59.97 -3.77
CA MET A 1 -46.68 -58.96 -4.63
C MET A 1 -45.59 -58.03 -5.12
N GLU A 2 -45.20 -58.18 -6.38
CA GLU A 2 -44.17 -57.39 -7.06
C GLU A 2 -44.63 -55.94 -7.27
N ARG A 3 -43.70 -54.98 -7.20
CA ARG A 3 -43.61 -53.74 -8.00
C ARG A 3 -42.25 -53.08 -7.79
N THR A 4 -41.34 -53.26 -8.75
CA THR A 4 -40.34 -52.26 -9.16
C THR A 4 -41.01 -51.15 -9.98
N PRO A 5 -40.34 -50.07 -10.43
CA PRO A 5 -39.27 -49.24 -9.86
C PRO A 5 -39.67 -47.73 -9.86
N SER A 6 -38.90 -46.86 -9.20
CA SER A 6 -38.86 -45.43 -9.60
C SER A 6 -37.48 -44.84 -9.34
N LEU A 7 -36.78 -44.52 -10.43
CA LEU A 7 -35.69 -43.54 -10.44
C LEU A 7 -36.32 -42.16 -10.65
N PRO A 8 -35.77 -41.13 -10.00
CA PRO A 8 -35.57 -39.87 -10.69
C PRO A 8 -34.10 -39.44 -10.69
N VAL A 9 -33.81 -38.67 -11.73
CA VAL A 9 -32.53 -38.23 -12.27
C VAL A 9 -32.07 -36.91 -11.62
N ALA A 10 -30.79 -36.84 -11.25
CA ALA A 10 -29.90 -35.64 -11.15
C ALA A 10 -30.26 -34.55 -10.10
N PRO A 11 -29.31 -33.69 -9.63
CA PRO A 11 -28.05 -33.31 -10.27
C PRO A 11 -26.78 -33.46 -9.43
N LEU A 12 -25.68 -33.60 -10.16
CA LEU A 12 -24.33 -33.18 -9.77
C LEU A 12 -24.37 -31.70 -9.35
N SER A 13 -24.67 -31.42 -8.08
CA SER A 13 -24.29 -30.14 -7.50
C SER A 13 -22.86 -30.28 -7.01
N SER A 14 -21.93 -29.95 -7.91
CA SER A 14 -20.64 -29.40 -7.57
C SER A 14 -20.85 -28.09 -6.80
N SER A 15 -21.39 -28.20 -5.59
CA SER A 15 -21.25 -27.13 -4.62
C SER A 15 -19.83 -27.28 -4.12
N SER A 16 -18.95 -26.55 -4.81
CA SER A 16 -17.78 -25.93 -4.22
C SER A 16 -18.26 -25.26 -2.94
N VAL A 17 -18.31 -26.04 -1.85
CA VAL A 17 -18.21 -25.52 -0.50
C VAL A 17 -16.78 -25.02 -0.45
N THR A 18 -16.58 -23.86 -1.09
CA THR A 18 -15.63 -22.87 -0.66
C THR A 18 -16.02 -22.66 0.78
N ALA A 19 -15.44 -23.49 1.65
CA ALA A 19 -15.32 -23.21 3.04
C ALA A 19 -14.74 -21.81 3.04
N LEU A 20 -15.63 -20.83 3.20
CA LEU A 20 -15.33 -19.53 3.73
C LEU A 20 -14.64 -19.87 5.04
N ARG A 21 -13.34 -20.06 4.93
CA ARG A 21 -12.40 -19.95 6.02
C ARG A 21 -12.61 -18.49 6.39
N VAL A 22 -13.58 -18.27 7.27
CA VAL A 22 -13.72 -17.06 8.05
C VAL A 22 -12.45 -17.06 8.88
N VAL A 23 -11.35 -16.68 8.23
CA VAL A 23 -10.13 -16.24 8.89
C VAL A 23 -10.66 -15.06 9.67
N LYS A 24 -10.84 -15.27 10.98
CA LYS A 24 -11.24 -14.23 11.91
C LYS A 24 -10.33 -13.04 11.60
N GLU A 25 -10.86 -12.02 10.93
CA GLU A 25 -10.04 -10.90 10.51
C GLU A 25 -9.68 -10.14 11.78
N LEU A 26 -8.40 -10.15 12.15
CA LEU A 26 -7.97 -9.49 13.37
C LEU A 26 -8.04 -7.97 13.19
N GLU A 27 -8.56 -7.30 14.20
CA GLU A 27 -8.48 -5.85 14.29
C GLU A 27 -7.07 -5.40 14.71
N ALA A 28 -6.71 -4.14 14.43
CA ALA A 28 -5.36 -3.64 14.65
C ALA A 28 -4.90 -3.75 16.13
N HIS A 29 -5.85 -3.73 17.08
CA HIS A 29 -5.60 -3.87 18.51
C HIS A 29 -5.43 -5.33 18.98
N GLU A 30 -5.84 -6.31 18.16
CA GLU A 30 -5.70 -7.74 18.45
C GLU A 30 -4.36 -8.31 17.94
N VAL A 31 -3.62 -7.54 17.14
CA VAL A 31 -2.33 -7.92 16.54
C VAL A 31 -1.18 -7.46 17.43
N ASP A 32 -0.12 -8.27 17.50
CA ASP A 32 1.10 -7.94 18.24
C ASP A 32 1.64 -6.55 17.82
N PRO A 33 1.88 -5.63 18.76
CA PRO A 33 2.42 -4.30 18.48
C PRO A 33 3.76 -4.34 17.71
N ALA A 34 4.58 -5.38 17.88
CA ALA A 34 5.82 -5.53 17.11
C ALA A 34 5.55 -5.68 15.60
N VAL A 35 4.49 -6.38 15.23
CA VAL A 35 4.08 -6.56 13.82
C VAL A 35 3.54 -5.26 13.25
N VAL A 36 2.71 -4.54 14.00
CA VAL A 36 2.16 -3.25 13.58
C VAL A 36 3.30 -2.24 13.39
N ALA A 37 4.24 -2.15 14.34
CA ALA A 37 5.42 -1.30 14.23
C ALA A 37 6.30 -1.68 13.02
N GLY A 38 6.46 -2.98 12.75
CA GLY A 38 7.14 -3.49 11.56
C GLY A 38 6.48 -3.03 10.26
N LEU A 39 5.14 -3.09 10.18
CA LEU A 39 4.37 -2.61 9.03
C LEU A 39 4.50 -1.08 8.85
N VAL A 40 4.44 -0.32 9.94
CA VAL A 40 4.64 1.14 9.92
C VAL A 40 6.04 1.47 9.38
N ARG A 41 7.09 0.85 9.92
CA ARG A 41 8.46 1.05 9.43
C ARG A 41 8.64 0.65 7.97
N ALA A 42 8.01 -0.45 7.54
CA ALA A 42 8.04 -0.88 6.14
C ALA A 42 7.40 0.16 5.21
N ARG A 43 6.28 0.77 5.63
CA ARG A 43 5.67 1.89 4.89
C ARG A 43 6.61 3.10 4.83
N LEU A 44 7.24 3.49 5.94
CA LEU A 44 8.17 4.62 5.96
C LEU A 44 9.36 4.41 5.02
N ALA A 45 9.90 3.18 4.97
CA ALA A 45 10.95 2.82 4.02
C ALA A 45 10.48 2.97 2.55
N LEU A 46 9.23 2.58 2.26
CA LEU A 46 8.62 2.76 0.93
C LEU A 46 8.40 4.24 0.58
N GLU A 47 8.02 5.08 1.55
CA GLU A 47 7.86 6.52 1.34
C GLU A 47 9.22 7.21 1.07
N ARG A 48 10.27 6.82 1.78
CA ARG A 48 11.64 7.29 1.48
C ARG A 48 12.07 6.87 0.08
N ALA A 49 11.83 5.62 -0.30
CA ALA A 49 12.10 5.13 -1.65
C ALA A 49 11.29 5.91 -2.72
N ARG A 50 10.03 6.25 -2.44
CA ARG A 50 9.20 7.10 -3.32
C ARG A 50 9.81 8.51 -3.49
N GLY A 51 10.34 9.09 -2.42
CA GLY A 51 11.07 10.37 -2.47
C GLY A 51 12.25 10.30 -3.45
N TRP A 52 13.04 9.22 -3.38
CA TRP A 52 14.14 8.97 -4.30
C TRP A 52 13.69 8.75 -5.75
N VAL A 53 12.63 7.98 -5.97
CA VAL A 53 12.05 7.76 -7.30
C VAL A 53 11.57 9.07 -7.92
N SER A 54 10.92 9.92 -7.12
CA SER A 54 10.44 11.24 -7.57
C SER A 54 11.61 12.15 -7.94
N PHE A 55 12.66 12.19 -7.10
CA PHE A 55 13.87 12.96 -7.34
C PHE A 55 14.61 12.51 -8.61
N LEU A 56 14.84 11.19 -8.76
CA LEU A 56 15.44 10.61 -9.96
C LEU A 56 14.57 10.86 -11.20
N GLY A 57 13.25 10.81 -11.07
CA GLY A 57 12.31 11.15 -12.13
C GLY A 57 12.51 12.59 -12.63
N ILE A 58 12.62 13.56 -11.73
CA ILE A 58 12.88 14.97 -12.07
C ILE A 58 14.22 15.11 -12.79
N ILE A 59 15.30 14.54 -12.25
CA ILE A 59 16.62 14.60 -12.87
C ILE A 59 16.59 14.00 -14.27
N THR A 60 15.97 12.84 -14.42
CA THR A 60 15.86 12.13 -15.71
C THR A 60 15.04 12.94 -16.71
N THR A 61 13.96 13.58 -16.27
CA THR A 61 13.15 14.46 -17.13
C THR A 61 13.93 15.69 -17.56
N VAL A 62 14.64 16.36 -16.65
CA VAL A 62 15.47 17.52 -17.00
C VAL A 62 16.56 17.12 -17.98
N ALA A 63 17.29 16.04 -17.70
CA ALA A 63 18.32 15.51 -18.60
C ALA A 63 17.74 15.11 -19.97
N GLY A 64 16.54 14.51 -19.98
CA GLY A 64 15.81 14.15 -21.19
C GLY A 64 15.42 15.36 -22.02
N VAL A 65 14.85 16.40 -21.40
CA VAL A 65 14.47 17.64 -22.10
C VAL A 65 15.70 18.39 -22.62
N VAL A 66 16.77 18.48 -21.83
CA VAL A 66 18.04 19.10 -22.28
C VAL A 66 18.66 18.30 -23.42
N GLY A 67 18.73 16.97 -23.32
CA GLY A 67 19.23 16.11 -24.38
C GLY A 67 18.40 16.22 -25.66
N LEU A 68 17.06 16.33 -25.52
CA LEU A 68 16.17 16.55 -26.66
C LEU A 68 16.40 17.91 -27.31
N ALA A 69 16.62 18.96 -26.51
CA ALA A 69 16.92 20.31 -26.99
C ALA A 69 18.25 20.39 -27.74
N LEU A 70 19.22 19.52 -27.39
CA LEU A 70 20.52 19.44 -28.06
C LEU A 70 20.50 18.58 -29.34
N THR A 71 19.51 17.70 -29.51
CA THR A 71 19.45 16.73 -30.62
C THR A 71 18.40 17.07 -31.67
N VAL A 72 17.38 17.86 -31.32
CA VAL A 72 16.26 18.19 -32.20
C VAL A 72 16.31 19.68 -32.57
N ASP A 73 16.70 19.99 -33.80
CA ASP A 73 16.73 21.37 -34.30
C ASP A 73 15.33 21.95 -34.55
N SER A 74 14.32 21.08 -34.72
CA SER A 74 12.94 21.50 -34.96
C SER A 74 12.21 21.89 -33.67
N LYS A 75 12.02 23.19 -33.47
CA LYS A 75 11.28 23.77 -32.34
C LYS A 75 9.85 23.19 -32.21
N GLY A 76 9.22 22.83 -33.33
CA GLY A 76 7.89 22.21 -33.35
C GLY A 76 7.87 20.79 -32.79
N LEU A 77 8.89 19.98 -33.09
CA LEU A 77 9.04 18.62 -32.54
C LEU A 77 9.37 18.67 -31.04
N LEU A 78 10.21 19.61 -30.61
CA LEU A 78 10.50 19.89 -29.20
C LEU A 78 9.23 20.22 -28.39
N ALA A 79 8.33 21.04 -28.96
CA ALA A 79 7.08 21.42 -28.30
C ALA A 79 6.15 20.21 -28.04
N VAL A 80 6.23 19.16 -28.85
CA VAL A 80 5.43 17.94 -28.70
C VAL A 80 6.12 16.91 -27.80
N LEU A 81 7.43 16.72 -27.96
CA LEU A 81 8.18 15.68 -27.26
C LEU A 81 8.53 16.06 -25.80
N ALA A 82 8.79 17.34 -25.51
CA ALA A 82 9.09 17.79 -24.15
C ALA A 82 7.97 17.47 -23.14
N PRO A 83 6.67 17.74 -23.41
CA PRO A 83 5.60 17.36 -22.50
C PRO A 83 5.41 15.84 -22.39
N LEU A 84 5.68 15.08 -23.46
CA LEU A 84 5.65 13.61 -23.41
C LEU A 84 6.72 13.08 -22.44
N VAL A 85 7.96 13.54 -22.55
CA VAL A 85 9.04 13.17 -21.63
C VAL A 85 8.76 13.63 -20.20
N ALA A 86 8.16 14.81 -20.03
CA ALA A 86 7.75 15.32 -18.73
C ALA A 86 6.60 14.54 -18.08
N SER A 87 5.77 13.83 -18.86
CA SER A 87 4.65 13.03 -18.33
C SER A 87 5.08 11.70 -17.70
N VAL A 88 6.24 11.15 -18.10
CA VAL A 88 6.77 9.87 -17.61
C VAL A 88 6.97 9.82 -16.08
N PRO A 89 7.60 10.81 -15.41
CA PRO A 89 7.76 10.78 -13.96
C PRO A 89 6.42 10.79 -13.21
N PHE A 90 5.38 11.45 -13.74
CA PHE A 90 4.04 11.43 -13.11
C PHE A 90 3.45 10.02 -13.09
N GLY A 91 3.57 9.28 -14.20
CA GLY A 91 3.15 7.88 -14.27
C GLY A 91 3.93 7.00 -13.30
N ALA A 92 5.25 7.20 -13.19
CA ALA A 92 6.11 6.45 -12.28
C ALA A 92 5.74 6.67 -10.80
N VAL A 93 5.41 7.91 -10.40
CA VAL A 93 4.99 8.24 -9.03
C VAL A 93 3.67 7.55 -8.67
N LEU A 94 2.68 7.59 -9.57
CA LEU A 94 1.39 6.91 -9.36
C LEU A 94 1.56 5.39 -9.27
N PHE A 95 2.43 4.82 -10.10
CA PHE A 95 2.71 3.39 -10.09
C PHE A 95 3.46 2.95 -8.83
N ALA A 96 4.40 3.77 -8.35
CA ALA A 96 5.13 3.52 -7.10
C ALA A 96 4.17 3.46 -5.90
N GLU A 97 3.16 4.33 -5.84
CA GLU A 97 2.16 4.31 -4.78
C GLU A 97 1.29 3.04 -4.81
N ARG A 98 0.88 2.61 -6.02
CA ARG A 98 0.14 1.35 -6.22
C ARG A 98 0.97 0.14 -5.79
N LEU A 99 2.25 0.10 -6.13
CA LEU A 99 3.16 -0.96 -5.73
C LEU A 99 3.40 -0.98 -4.21
N ALA A 100 3.57 0.20 -3.60
CA ALA A 100 3.74 0.31 -2.16
C ALA A 100 2.51 -0.21 -1.40
N TRP A 101 1.30 0.18 -1.83
CA TRP A 101 0.05 -0.36 -1.29
C TRP A 101 -0.07 -1.87 -1.51
N PHE A 102 0.25 -2.37 -2.70
CA PHE A 102 0.16 -3.79 -3.01
C PHE A 102 1.11 -4.62 -2.13
N SER A 103 2.36 -4.19 -1.98
CA SER A 103 3.36 -4.83 -1.12
C SER A 103 2.92 -4.81 0.35
N PHE A 104 2.47 -3.65 0.84
CA PHE A 104 1.99 -3.49 2.21
C PHE A 104 0.76 -4.36 2.51
N SER A 105 -0.25 -4.32 1.64
CA SER A 105 -1.49 -5.09 1.82
C SER A 105 -1.25 -6.60 1.74
N ARG A 106 -0.28 -7.04 0.93
CA ARG A 106 0.13 -8.45 0.90
C ARG A 106 0.76 -8.86 2.25
N SER A 107 1.65 -8.05 2.80
CA SER A 107 2.28 -8.31 4.10
C SER A 107 1.25 -8.28 5.24
N ALA A 108 0.35 -7.31 5.25
CA ALA A 108 -0.71 -7.20 6.26
C ALA A 108 -1.68 -8.39 6.23
N ARG A 109 -2.10 -8.83 5.03
CA ARG A 109 -2.96 -10.02 4.87
C ARG A 109 -2.27 -11.31 5.29
N ALA A 110 -0.96 -11.42 5.13
CA ALA A 110 -0.21 -12.58 5.61
C ALA A 110 -0.28 -12.74 7.13
N VAL A 111 -0.51 -11.65 7.87
CA VAL A 111 -0.69 -11.64 9.33
C VAL A 111 -2.18 -11.68 9.73
N GLY A 112 -3.11 -11.77 8.77
CA GLY A 112 -4.54 -11.91 9.06
C GLY A 112 -5.26 -10.60 9.41
N LEU A 113 -4.66 -9.44 9.14
CA LEU A 113 -5.32 -8.14 9.31
C LEU A 113 -6.51 -7.98 8.37
N SER A 114 -7.60 -7.44 8.88
CA SER A 114 -8.74 -7.03 8.05
C SER A 114 -8.32 -6.00 6.99
N PRO A 115 -8.94 -5.97 5.80
CA PRO A 115 -8.66 -4.95 4.78
C PRO A 115 -8.87 -3.51 5.30
N ARG A 116 -9.82 -3.33 6.22
CA ARG A 116 -10.10 -2.04 6.86
C ARG A 116 -8.97 -1.65 7.82
N ALA A 117 -8.53 -2.55 8.71
CA ALA A 117 -7.40 -2.29 9.60
C ALA A 117 -6.11 -2.02 8.80
N CYS A 118 -5.86 -2.80 7.75
CA CYS A 118 -4.72 -2.60 6.84
C CYS A 118 -4.73 -1.19 6.24
N ARG A 119 -5.87 -0.72 5.72
CA ARG A 119 -5.96 0.61 5.11
C ARG A 119 -5.76 1.72 6.13
N ARG A 120 -6.28 1.56 7.34
CA ARG A 120 -6.11 2.51 8.43
C ARG A 120 -4.68 2.59 8.94
N ILE A 121 -4.02 1.45 9.16
CA ILE A 121 -2.60 1.42 9.54
C ILE A 121 -1.76 2.06 8.45
N PHE A 122 -2.07 1.78 7.18
CA PHE A 122 -1.42 2.42 6.06
C PHE A 122 -1.59 3.95 6.17
N GLU A 123 -2.80 4.48 6.10
CA GLU A 123 -3.05 5.92 6.12
C GLU A 123 -2.51 6.63 7.39
N GLY A 124 -2.68 6.01 8.57
CA GLY A 124 -2.20 6.54 9.86
C GLY A 124 -0.67 6.61 9.97
N ALA A 125 0.04 5.67 9.35
CA ALA A 125 1.49 5.63 9.33
C ALA A 125 2.14 6.78 8.53
N ALA A 126 1.40 7.46 7.64
CA ALA A 126 1.89 8.65 6.94
C ALA A 126 2.28 9.81 7.90
N GLY A 127 1.66 9.86 9.08
CA GLY A 127 2.01 10.85 10.11
C GLY A 127 3.02 10.35 11.15
N ALA A 128 3.41 9.08 11.09
CA ALA A 128 4.29 8.49 12.10
C ALA A 128 5.74 8.94 11.96
N ASP A 129 6.24 9.20 10.73
CA ASP A 129 7.64 9.60 10.49
C ASP A 129 8.01 10.85 11.30
N HIS A 130 7.20 11.90 11.18
CA HIS A 130 7.45 13.17 11.87
C HIS A 130 7.42 13.02 13.39
N TRP A 131 6.45 12.27 13.92
CA TRP A 131 6.35 12.02 15.36
C TRP A 131 7.54 11.18 15.88
N MET A 132 7.95 10.15 15.12
CA MET A 132 9.12 9.33 15.45
C MET A 132 10.42 10.17 15.43
N ASP A 133 10.56 11.05 14.44
CA ASP A 133 11.71 11.95 14.31
C ASP A 133 11.78 12.93 15.48
N VAL A 134 10.64 13.54 15.88
CA VAL A 134 10.58 14.44 17.05
C VAL A 134 11.02 13.71 18.32
N LEU A 135 10.51 12.50 18.57
CA LEU A 135 10.93 11.71 19.74
C LEU A 135 12.42 11.37 19.70
N SER A 136 12.93 10.98 18.54
CA SER A 136 14.36 10.70 18.36
C SER A 136 15.23 11.92 18.61
N SER A 137 14.79 13.12 18.20
CA SER A 137 15.50 14.38 18.42
C SER A 137 15.57 14.78 19.90
N CYS A 138 14.59 14.34 20.69
CA CYS A 138 14.58 14.46 22.15
C CYS A 138 15.45 13.39 22.85
N GLY A 139 16.20 12.57 22.10
CA GLY A 139 17.07 11.52 22.64
C GLY A 139 16.34 10.24 23.06
N ARG A 140 15.05 10.09 22.71
CA ARG A 140 14.24 8.91 23.05
C ARG A 140 13.73 8.23 21.78
N PRO A 141 14.38 7.15 21.30
CA PRO A 141 13.85 6.42 20.16
C PRO A 141 12.47 5.80 20.51
N PRO A 142 11.49 5.86 19.61
CA PRO A 142 10.15 5.34 19.85
C PRO A 142 10.15 3.82 19.91
N THR A 143 9.44 3.28 20.91
CA THR A 143 9.27 1.83 21.08
C THR A 143 8.17 1.28 20.16
N ASP A 144 8.21 -0.02 19.87
CA ASP A 144 7.23 -0.70 19.00
C ASP A 144 5.79 -0.54 19.52
N VAL A 145 5.63 -0.58 20.84
CA VAL A 145 4.33 -0.39 21.50
C VAL A 145 3.82 1.04 21.30
N GLU A 146 4.68 2.05 21.39
CA GLU A 146 4.28 3.45 21.19
C GLU A 146 3.94 3.72 19.73
N ILE A 147 4.67 3.13 18.78
CA ILE A 147 4.38 3.24 17.34
C ILE A 147 3.02 2.59 17.03
N ALA A 148 2.76 1.40 17.54
CA ALA A 148 1.49 0.72 17.36
C ALA A 148 0.33 1.53 17.95
N ARG A 149 0.48 2.03 19.18
CA ARG A 149 -0.53 2.88 19.85
C ARG A 149 -0.78 4.17 19.09
N PHE A 150 0.24 4.86 18.61
CA PHE A 150 0.07 6.10 17.84
C PHE A 150 -0.85 5.91 16.62
N VAL A 151 -0.75 4.76 15.95
CA VAL A 151 -1.55 4.44 14.77
C VAL A 151 -2.95 3.94 15.14
N ILE A 152 -3.10 3.22 16.25
CA ILE A 152 -4.38 2.71 16.75
C ILE A 152 -5.21 3.83 17.41
N ASP A 153 -4.61 4.68 18.26
CA ASP A 153 -5.32 5.76 18.97
C ASP A 153 -5.81 6.86 17.99
N ARG A 154 -5.10 7.07 16.87
CA ARG A 154 -5.60 7.93 15.77
C ARG A 154 -6.87 7.37 15.11
N ASP A 155 -7.08 6.06 15.14
CA ASP A 155 -8.28 5.42 14.62
C ASP A 155 -9.49 5.73 15.52
N GLU A 156 -9.34 5.57 16.84
CA GLU A 156 -10.41 5.85 17.80
C GLU A 156 -10.84 7.33 17.75
N ALA A 157 -9.89 8.24 17.61
CA ALA A 157 -10.17 9.68 17.49
C ALA A 157 -10.92 10.05 16.19
N LEU A 158 -10.72 9.30 15.10
CA LEU A 158 -11.41 9.51 13.82
C LEU A 158 -12.81 8.90 13.78
N VAL A 159 -13.07 7.87 14.59
CA VAL A 159 -14.41 7.25 14.73
C VAL A 159 -15.32 8.06 15.66
N ALA A 160 -14.75 8.85 16.57
CA ALA A 160 -15.49 9.69 17.52
C ALA A 160 -15.94 11.05 16.96
N LEU A 161 -15.53 11.41 15.73
CA LEU A 161 -15.89 12.64 15.02
C LEU A 161 -16.94 12.38 13.93
#